data_AF-A0AAT9H474-F1
#
_entry.id   AF-A0AAT9H474-F1
#
_cell.length_a   1.000
_cell.length_b   1.000
_cell.length_c   1.000
_cell.angle_alpha   90.00
_cell.angle_beta   90.00
_cell.angle_gamma   90.00
#
_symmetry.space_group_name_H-M   'P 1'
#
loop_
_entity.id
_entity.type
_entity.pdbx_description
1 polymer ?
#
loop_
_entity_poly.entity_id
_entity_poly.type
_entity_poly.pdbx_seq_one_letter_code
_entity_poly.pdbx_strand_id
1 'polypeptide(L)' 'MENKITVPKPCNENWNSMSPNKNGRFCGSCSKTVVDFTKMTTTEIQNYFVENSGKENICGHFKSTQIETEIRNV' A
#
# COMPACT_ATOMS: atom_id res chain seq x y z
N MET A 1 -7.04 -9.00 -19.22
CA MET A 1 -7.46 -7.79 -18.48
C MET A 1 -6.37 -7.51 -17.47
N GLU A 2 -5.64 -6.41 -17.59
CA GLU A 2 -4.59 -6.05 -16.62
C GLU A 2 -5.26 -5.57 -15.33
N ASN A 3 -5.11 -6.33 -14.25
CA ASN A 3 -5.56 -5.91 -12.92
C ASN A 3 -4.61 -4.82 -12.40
N LYS A 4 -4.93 -3.57 -12.67
CA LYS A 4 -4.13 -2.43 -12.20
C LYS A 4 -4.30 -2.25 -10.69
N ILE A 5 -3.19 -2.00 -9.99
CA ILE A 5 -3.22 -1.67 -8.55
C ILE A 5 -3.48 -0.17 -8.43
N THR A 6 -4.55 0.19 -7.72
CA THR A 6 -4.92 1.59 -7.47
C THR A 6 -4.84 1.91 -5.99
N VAL A 7 -4.47 3.16 -5.66
CA VAL A 7 -4.42 3.66 -4.28
C VAL A 7 -5.46 4.78 -4.14
N PRO A 8 -6.71 4.46 -3.77
CA PRO A 8 -7.81 5.43 -3.79
C PRO A 8 -7.68 6.50 -2.69
N LYS A 9 -6.95 6.19 -1.62
CA LYS A 9 -6.70 7.10 -0.50
C LYS A 9 -5.19 7.16 -0.25
N PRO A 10 -4.43 7.96 -1.03
CA PRO A 10 -3.00 8.08 -0.83
C PRO A 10 -2.70 8.61 0.57
N CYS A 11 -1.71 8.00 1.22
CA CYS A 11 -1.19 8.45 2.51
C CYS A 11 0.12 9.21 2.23
N ASN A 12 0.16 10.50 2.54
CA ASN A 12 1.31 11.38 2.25
C ASN A 12 2.31 11.47 3.41
N GLU A 13 2.21 10.57 4.39
CA GLU A 13 3.14 10.52 5.52
C GLU A 13 4.51 9.99 5.13
N ASN A 14 5.53 10.44 5.82
CA ASN A 14 6.89 9.96 5.60
C ASN A 14 7.05 8.52 6.13
N TRP A 15 7.33 7.58 5.24
CA TRP A 15 7.61 6.17 5.59
C TRP A 15 8.68 6.03 6.69
N ASN A 16 9.71 6.87 6.67
CA ASN A 16 10.82 6.80 7.61
C ASN A 16 10.46 7.31 9.01
N SER A 17 9.38 8.11 9.16
CA SER A 17 8.90 8.57 10.47
C SER A 17 7.88 7.60 11.10
N MET A 18 7.50 6.53 10.40
CA MET A 18 6.58 5.51 10.91
C MET A 18 7.28 4.51 11.84
N SER A 19 6.55 4.02 12.85
CA SER A 19 7.06 3.07 13.83
C SER A 19 7.12 1.65 13.25
N PRO A 20 8.26 0.94 13.32
CA PRO A 20 8.33 -0.45 12.88
C PRO A 20 7.36 -1.36 13.63
N ASN A 21 6.80 -2.36 12.96
CA ASN A 21 6.00 -3.42 13.57
C ASN A 21 6.28 -4.78 12.91
N LYS A 22 5.67 -5.85 13.41
CA LYS A 22 5.91 -7.23 12.94
C LYS A 22 5.67 -7.43 11.44
N ASN A 23 4.77 -6.65 10.84
CA ASN A 23 4.31 -6.84 9.46
C ASN A 23 4.63 -5.65 8.53
N GLY A 24 5.49 -4.71 8.97
CA GLY A 24 5.77 -3.47 8.24
C GLY A 24 6.01 -2.29 9.18
N ARG A 25 5.34 -1.17 8.93
CA ARG A 25 5.40 0.03 9.78
C ARG A 25 4.01 0.55 10.09
N PHE A 26 3.79 1.04 11.31
CA PHE A 26 2.53 1.68 11.70
C PHE A 26 2.54 3.17 11.36
N CYS A 27 1.55 3.60 10.58
CA CYS A 27 1.31 5.01 10.30
C CYS A 27 0.28 5.58 11.28
N GLY A 28 0.68 6.59 12.06
CA GLY A 28 -0.24 7.26 12.99
C GLY A 28 -1.39 8.00 12.29
N SER A 29 -1.12 8.61 11.14
CA SER A 29 -2.09 9.42 10.40
C SER A 29 -3.27 8.61 9.85
N CYS A 30 -2.99 7.48 9.18
CA CYS A 30 -4.05 6.61 8.66
C CYS A 30 -4.43 5.47 9.61
N SER A 31 -3.73 5.32 10.75
CA SER A 31 -3.91 4.26 11.75
C SER A 31 -3.87 2.84 11.17
N LYS A 32 -2.99 2.62 10.18
CA LYS A 32 -2.82 1.33 9.49
C LYS A 32 -1.40 0.84 9.58
N THR A 33 -1.25 -0.48 9.46
CA THR A 33 0.05 -1.06 9.11
C THR A 33 0.28 -0.86 7.63
N VAL A 34 1.37 -0.18 7.31
CA VAL A 34 1.89 0.05 5.97
C VAL A 34 2.89 -1.06 5.65
N VAL A 35 2.57 -1.86 4.64
CA VAL A 35 3.38 -2.99 4.16
C VAL A 35 4.31 -2.51 3.06
N ASP A 36 5.58 -2.93 3.09
CA ASP A 36 6.55 -2.60 2.03
C ASP A 36 6.38 -3.51 0.82
N PHE A 37 5.80 -2.99 -0.26
CA PHE A 37 5.63 -3.68 -1.52
C PHE A 37 6.73 -3.34 -2.54
N THR A 38 7.71 -2.49 -2.20
CA THR A 38 8.70 -1.99 -3.16
C THR A 38 9.61 -3.09 -3.74
N LYS A 39 9.68 -4.24 -3.07
CA LYS A 39 10.43 -5.43 -3.47
C LYS A 39 9.59 -6.50 -4.16
N MET A 40 8.27 -6.32 -4.25
CA MET A 40 7.35 -7.28 -4.86
C MET A 40 7.04 -6.93 -6.32
N THR A 41 6.81 -7.94 -7.13
CA THR A 41 6.23 -7.81 -8.47
C THR A 41 4.74 -7.49 -8.38
N THR A 42 4.15 -6.94 -9.44
CA THR A 42 2.71 -6.67 -9.52
C THR A 42 1.87 -7.91 -9.20
N THR A 43 2.28 -9.09 -9.69
CA THR A 43 1.61 -10.36 -9.42
C THR A 43 1.68 -10.75 -7.94
N GLU A 44 2.84 -10.61 -7.30
CA GLU A 44 2.98 -10.89 -5.86
C GLU A 44 2.11 -9.94 -5.02
N ILE A 45 2.04 -8.66 -5.39
CA ILE A 45 1.17 -7.69 -4.72
C ILE A 45 -0.31 -8.07 -4.88
N GLN A 46 -0.73 -8.46 -6.09
CA GLN A 46 -2.10 -8.92 -6.33
C GLN A 46 -2.44 -10.15 -5.50
N ASN A 47 -1.55 -11.16 -5.49
CA ASN A 47 -1.72 -12.37 -4.69
C ASN A 47 -1.83 -12.03 -3.20
N TYR A 48 -0.98 -11.12 -2.71
CA TYR A 48 -1.06 -10.62 -1.33
C TYR A 48 -2.45 -10.04 -1.02
N PHE A 49 -3.01 -9.22 -1.89
CA PHE A 49 -4.35 -8.68 -1.67
C PHE A 49 -5.45 -9.74 -1.74
N VAL A 50 -5.33 -10.75 -2.62
CA VAL A 50 -6.27 -11.87 -2.69
C VAL A 50 -6.24 -12.70 -1.41
N GLU A 51 -5.05 -13.07 -0.93
CA GLU A 51 -4.86 -13.84 0.30
C GLU A 51 -5.32 -13.08 1.56
N ASN A 52 -5.31 -11.75 1.50
CA ASN A 52 -5.71 -10.88 2.60
C ASN A 52 -7.05 -10.17 2.35
N SER A 53 -7.86 -10.65 1.39
CA SER A 53 -9.08 -9.98 0.88
C SER A 53 -10.22 -9.80 1.90
N GLY A 54 -10.08 -10.30 3.13
CA GLY A 54 -10.99 -10.04 4.26
C GLY A 54 -10.40 -9.18 5.38
N LYS A 55 -9.15 -8.70 5.25
CA LYS A 55 -8.51 -7.82 6.24
C LYS A 55 -8.77 -6.37 5.84
N GLU A 56 -9.82 -5.79 6.40
CA GLU A 56 -10.00 -4.35 6.32
C GLU A 56 -8.78 -3.68 6.96
N ASN A 57 -8.14 -2.75 6.24
CA ASN A 57 -7.08 -1.83 6.73
C ASN A 57 -5.61 -2.12 6.34
N ILE A 58 -5.34 -2.68 5.16
CA ILE A 58 -3.98 -2.67 4.59
C ILE A 58 -3.67 -1.28 4.00
N CYS A 59 -2.50 -0.75 4.32
CA CYS A 59 -1.86 0.35 3.60
C CYS A 59 -0.55 -0.17 3.00
N GLY A 60 -0.07 0.42 1.90
CA GLY A 60 1.11 -0.09 1.18
C GLY A 60 2.08 1.02 0.81
N HIS A 61 3.37 0.69 0.88
CA HIS A 61 4.44 1.50 0.33
C HIS A 61 4.87 0.91 -1.02
N PHE A 62 4.72 1.70 -2.08
CA PHE A 62 4.89 1.27 -3.46
C PHE A 62 5.91 2.16 -4.17
N LYS A 63 6.54 1.61 -5.20
CA LYS A 63 7.17 2.39 -6.27
C LYS A 63 6.06 2.99 -7.13
N SER A 64 6.30 4.17 -7.69
CA SER A 64 5.37 4.82 -8.64
C SER A 64 5.05 3.94 -9.85
N THR A 65 5.97 3.07 -10.26
CA THR A 65 5.78 2.14 -11.38
C THR A 65 4.87 0.94 -11.05
N GLN A 66 4.54 0.71 -9.77
CA GLN A 66 3.69 -0.41 -9.33
C GLN A 66 2.20 -0.03 -9.21
N ILE A 67 1.88 1.26 -9.19
CA ILE A 67 0.53 1.75 -8.93
C ILE A 67 0.09 2.78 -9.96
N GLU A 68 -1.19 2.77 -10.29
CA GLU A 68 -1.83 3.86 -11.01
C GLU A 68 -2.50 4.77 -9.98
N THR A 69 -1.95 5.98 -9.82
CA THR A 69 -2.52 6.99 -8.92
C THR A 69 -3.52 7.81 -9.72
N GLU A 70 -4.81 7.69 -9.44
CA GLU A 70 -5.76 8.70 -9.93
C GLU A 70 -5.48 10.01 -9.17
N ILE A 71 -4.75 10.92 -9.79
CA ILE A 71 -4.65 12.30 -9.31
C ILE A 71 -6.03 12.92 -9.54
N ARG A 72 -6.89 12.86 -8.52
CA ARG A 72 -8.05 13.75 -8.47
C ARG A 72 -7.53 15.15 -8.18
N ASN A 73 -7.35 15.93 -9.23
CA ASN A 73 -7.31 17.39 -9.13
C ASN A 73 -8.66 17.82 -8.53
N VAL A 74 -8.63 18.20 -7.25
CA VAL A 74 -9.72 18.92 -6.59
C VAL A 74 -9.19 20.31 -6.26
#